data_AF-M6QHB9-F1
#
_entry.id   AF-M6QHB9-F1
#
_cell.length_a   1.000
_cell.length_b   1.000
_cell.length_c   1.000
_cell.angle_alpha   90.00
_cell.angle_beta   90.00
_cell.angle_gamma   90.00
#
_symmetry.space_group_name_H-M   'P 1'
#
loop_
_entity.id
_entity.type
_entity.pdbx_description
1 polymer ?
#
loop_
_entity_poly.entity_id
_entity_poly.type
_entity_poly.pdbx_seq_one_letter_code
_entity_poly.pdbx_strand_id
1 'polypeptide(L)'
;DSLKIARLIQRYPKEELPVVPIPTDEEEDNRRLCTEHENWTKQLTQGKNRLHSLFTQAGLTHITKKAFKNKNIQRSFRNFTSRSIQKGSGTNLKGFRFSRTNLKLIEEEIKETLKKNQSYVQTIMSMPGIGIITSLAIMSYMGDCKRFSSAKQAAYYSGLVPRVDISGDTVRYGRIVSRGCHAIRRVIVQAAWSLVRC
;
A
#
# COMPACT_ATOMS: atom_id res chain seq x y z
N ASP A 1 20.13 -4.92 -18.04
CA ASP A 1 20.02 -4.81 -19.52
C ASP A 1 20.62 -3.48 -19.99
N SER A 2 21.91 -3.25 -19.72
CA SER A 2 22.64 -2.00 -19.96
C SER A 2 22.90 -1.71 -21.44
N LEU A 3 23.04 -2.77 -22.26
CA LEU A 3 23.23 -2.68 -23.71
C LEU A 3 22.04 -2.05 -24.44
N LYS A 4 20.79 -2.32 -24.01
CA LYS A 4 19.61 -1.70 -24.60
C LYS A 4 19.54 -0.20 -24.31
N ILE A 5 19.93 0.21 -23.11
CA ILE A 5 19.98 1.62 -22.71
C ILE A 5 21.06 2.35 -23.52
N ALA A 6 22.26 1.77 -23.64
CA ALA A 6 23.34 2.33 -24.45
C ALA A 6 22.94 2.51 -25.93
N ARG A 7 22.25 1.52 -26.52
CA ARG A 7 21.71 1.62 -27.89
C ARG A 7 20.62 2.67 -28.05
N LEU A 8 19.78 2.88 -27.03
CA LEU A 8 18.78 3.95 -27.03
C LEU A 8 19.44 5.34 -27.01
N ILE A 9 20.44 5.54 -26.16
CA ILE A 9 21.19 6.80 -26.06
C ILE A 9 21.96 7.10 -27.37
N GLN A 10 22.49 6.09 -28.05
CA GLN A 10 23.17 6.28 -29.34
C GLN A 10 22.22 6.59 -30.50
N ARG A 11 20.96 6.11 -30.45
CA ARG A 11 20.01 6.23 -31.57
C ARG A 11 19.11 7.45 -31.49
N TYR A 12 18.79 7.90 -30.29
CA TYR A 12 17.86 9.01 -30.09
C TYR A 12 18.62 10.22 -29.52
N PRO A 13 18.48 11.41 -30.13
CA PRO A 13 19.01 12.63 -29.54
C PRO A 13 18.39 12.87 -28.17
N LYS A 14 19.13 13.52 -27.27
CA LYS A 14 18.73 13.73 -25.88
C LYS A 14 17.37 14.43 -25.74
N GLU A 15 17.02 15.25 -26.74
CA GLU A 15 15.76 16.00 -26.85
C GLU A 15 14.54 15.11 -27.14
N GLU A 16 14.73 13.95 -27.77
CA GLU A 16 13.66 12.99 -28.07
C GLU A 16 13.43 11.98 -26.94
N LEU A 17 14.30 11.96 -25.93
CA LEU A 17 14.14 11.07 -24.79
C LEU A 17 13.03 11.58 -23.87
N PRO A 18 12.13 10.70 -23.39
CA PRO A 18 11.09 11.09 -22.47
C PRO A 18 11.71 11.58 -21.16
N VAL A 19 11.48 12.84 -20.82
CA VAL A 19 11.91 13.42 -19.55
C VAL A 19 10.93 13.01 -18.45
N VAL A 20 11.46 12.46 -17.36
CA VAL A 20 10.68 12.08 -16.19
C VAL A 20 10.99 13.06 -15.05
N PRO A 21 9.97 13.69 -14.44
CA PRO A 21 10.21 14.57 -13.30
C PRO A 21 10.77 13.77 -12.12
N ILE A 22 11.87 14.27 -11.56
CA ILE A 22 12.49 13.70 -10.37
C ILE A 22 11.66 14.18 -9.16
N PRO A 23 11.30 13.28 -8.24
CA PRO A 23 10.59 13.66 -7.02
C PRO A 23 11.42 14.62 -6.17
N THR A 24 10.76 15.53 -5.47
CA THR A 24 11.44 16.34 -4.44
C THR A 24 11.78 15.48 -3.22
N ASP A 25 12.71 15.96 -2.38
CA ASP A 25 13.06 15.26 -1.14
C ASP A 25 11.83 15.03 -0.24
N GLU A 26 10.93 16.01 -0.16
CA GLU A 26 9.66 15.86 0.56
C GLU A 26 8.76 14.79 -0.06
N GLU A 27 8.65 14.72 -1.39
CA GLU A 27 7.90 13.66 -2.06
C GLU A 27 8.52 12.29 -1.79
N GLU A 28 9.85 12.17 -1.81
CA GLU A 28 10.54 10.92 -1.48
C GLU A 28 10.30 10.49 -0.04
N ASP A 29 10.42 11.40 0.92
CA ASP A 29 10.16 11.12 2.34
C ASP A 29 8.71 10.67 2.55
N ASN A 30 7.76 11.32 1.88
CA ASN A 30 6.36 10.89 1.92
C ASN A 30 6.17 9.48 1.30
N ARG A 31 6.90 9.12 0.24
CA ARG A 31 6.88 7.76 -0.33
C ARG A 31 7.49 6.73 0.61
N ARG A 32 8.54 7.10 1.35
CA ARG A 32 9.14 6.25 2.40
C ARG A 32 8.12 6.01 3.50
N LEU A 33 7.42 7.04 3.97
CA LEU A 33 6.32 6.91 4.93
C LEU A 33 5.19 5.99 4.44
N CYS A 34 4.75 6.12 3.18
CA CYS A 34 3.78 5.20 2.60
C CYS A 34 4.27 3.74 2.63
N THR A 35 5.53 3.53 2.31
CA THR A 35 6.15 2.19 2.25
C THR A 35 6.28 1.58 3.64
N GLU A 36 6.69 2.38 4.63
CA GLU A 36 6.76 1.95 6.03
C GLU A 36 5.39 1.58 6.59
N HIS A 37 4.38 2.42 6.37
CA HIS A 37 3.01 2.10 6.75
C HIS A 37 2.55 0.76 6.14
N GLU A 38 2.84 0.54 4.86
CA GLU A 38 2.55 -0.72 4.19
C GLU A 38 3.29 -1.91 4.83
N ASN A 39 4.57 -1.75 5.14
CA ASN A 39 5.39 -2.80 5.76
C ASN A 39 4.84 -3.18 7.14
N TRP A 40 4.53 -2.20 7.98
CA TRP A 40 3.93 -2.45 9.30
C TRP A 40 2.55 -3.10 9.19
N THR A 41 1.73 -2.70 8.22
CA THR A 41 0.42 -3.32 7.94
C THR A 41 0.57 -4.80 7.56
N LYS A 42 1.56 -5.13 6.72
CA LYS A 42 1.88 -6.51 6.34
C LYS A 42 2.33 -7.32 7.55
N GLN A 43 3.27 -6.80 8.34
CA GLN A 43 3.76 -7.48 9.53
C GLN A 43 2.63 -7.73 10.55
N LEU A 44 1.76 -6.74 10.75
CA LEU A 44 0.60 -6.88 11.64
C LEU A 44 -0.33 -8.00 11.17
N THR A 45 -0.60 -8.05 9.85
CA THR A 45 -1.46 -9.07 9.24
C THR A 45 -0.83 -10.46 9.35
N GLN A 46 0.47 -10.58 9.09
CA GLN A 46 1.22 -11.83 9.23
C GLN A 46 1.22 -12.31 10.69
N GLY A 47 1.48 -11.42 11.65
CA GLY A 47 1.44 -11.73 13.08
C GLY A 47 0.06 -12.23 13.51
N LYS A 48 -1.01 -11.58 13.06
CA LYS A 48 -2.39 -12.00 13.30
C LYS A 48 -2.69 -13.38 12.72
N ASN A 49 -2.26 -13.65 11.48
CA ASN A 49 -2.46 -14.95 10.83
C ASN A 49 -1.68 -16.05 11.55
N ARG A 50 -0.44 -15.78 11.98
CA ARG A 50 0.38 -16.72 12.74
C ARG A 50 -0.24 -17.07 14.08
N LEU A 51 -0.71 -16.07 14.83
CA LEU A 51 -1.41 -16.29 16.10
C LEU A 51 -2.71 -17.08 15.92
N HIS A 52 -3.49 -16.78 14.87
CA HIS A 52 -4.70 -17.54 14.56
C HIS A 52 -4.41 -19.00 14.22
N SER A 53 -3.34 -19.27 13.46
CA SER A 53 -2.89 -20.64 13.16
C SER A 53 -2.55 -21.40 14.44
N LEU A 54 -1.89 -20.76 15.40
CA LEU A 54 -1.55 -21.38 16.68
C LEU A 54 -2.80 -21.76 17.49
N PHE A 55 -3.80 -20.88 17.56
CA PHE A 55 -5.07 -21.21 18.22
C PHE A 55 -5.77 -22.39 17.53
N THR A 56 -5.76 -22.42 16.21
CA THR A 56 -6.35 -23.52 15.43
C THR A 56 -5.64 -24.85 15.72
N GLN A 57 -4.31 -24.85 15.77
CA GLN A 57 -3.50 -26.04 16.08
C GLN A 57 -3.74 -26.59 17.49
N ALA A 58 -4.12 -25.73 18.45
CA ALA A 58 -4.46 -26.17 19.80
C ALA A 58 -5.95 -26.50 19.99
N GLY A 59 -6.73 -26.59 18.91
CA GLY A 59 -8.16 -26.90 18.97
C GLY A 59 -9.06 -25.74 19.40
N LEU A 60 -8.52 -24.52 19.55
CA LEU A 60 -9.27 -23.31 19.95
C LEU A 60 -9.86 -22.60 18.72
N THR A 61 -10.66 -23.32 17.93
CA THR A 61 -11.21 -22.84 16.64
C THR A 61 -12.26 -21.73 16.79
N HIS A 62 -12.89 -21.60 17.96
CA HIS A 62 -13.81 -20.51 18.28
C HIS A 62 -13.10 -19.14 18.35
N ILE A 63 -11.77 -19.11 18.53
CA ILE A 63 -11.00 -17.87 18.58
C ILE A 63 -10.70 -17.38 17.17
N THR A 64 -11.60 -16.57 16.64
CA THR A 64 -11.43 -16.00 15.31
C THR A 64 -10.44 -14.84 15.29
N LYS A 65 -9.99 -14.49 14.08
CA LYS A 65 -9.20 -13.28 13.79
C LYS A 65 -9.80 -11.99 14.36
N LYS A 66 -11.10 -11.92 14.66
CA LYS A 66 -11.73 -10.73 15.27
C LYS A 66 -11.32 -10.53 16.73
N ALA A 67 -11.01 -11.61 17.45
CA ALA A 67 -10.66 -11.57 18.86
C ALA A 67 -9.39 -10.74 19.15
N PHE A 68 -8.47 -10.60 18.17
CA PHE A 68 -7.26 -9.76 18.29
C PHE A 68 -7.53 -8.25 18.37
N LYS A 69 -8.79 -7.81 18.16
CA LYS A 69 -9.19 -6.43 18.50
C LYS A 69 -9.20 -6.22 20.02
N ASN A 70 -9.54 -7.25 20.79
CA ASN A 70 -9.68 -7.18 22.24
C ASN A 70 -8.32 -7.29 22.93
N LYS A 71 -8.07 -6.41 23.92
CA LYS A 71 -6.81 -6.40 24.70
C LYS A 71 -6.61 -7.66 25.55
N ASN A 72 -7.70 -8.39 25.84
CA ASN A 72 -7.70 -9.52 26.78
C ASN A 72 -7.37 -10.89 26.15
N ILE A 73 -7.02 -10.94 24.86
CA ILE A 73 -6.72 -12.21 24.17
C ILE A 73 -5.57 -13.00 24.83
N GLN A 74 -4.72 -12.32 25.61
CA GLN A 74 -3.67 -12.92 26.45
C GLN A 74 -4.19 -14.05 27.35
N ARG A 75 -5.41 -13.94 27.87
CA ARG A 75 -6.00 -14.96 28.75
C ARG A 75 -6.20 -16.29 28.01
N SER A 76 -6.55 -16.24 26.73
CA SER A 76 -6.75 -17.42 25.89
C SER A 76 -5.47 -18.22 25.67
N PHE A 77 -4.30 -17.59 25.80
CA PHE A 77 -3.01 -18.30 25.69
C PHE A 77 -2.70 -19.18 26.92
N ARG A 78 -3.41 -18.99 28.05
CA ARG A 78 -3.26 -19.88 29.21
C ARG A 78 -3.85 -21.27 28.98
N ASN A 79 -4.75 -21.40 28.01
CA ASN A 79 -5.42 -22.65 27.68
C ASN A 79 -4.56 -23.56 26.77
N PHE A 80 -3.38 -23.11 26.33
CA PHE A 80 -2.46 -23.96 25.59
C PHE A 80 -1.87 -25.02 26.51
N THR A 81 -1.96 -26.30 26.14
CA THR A 81 -1.44 -27.42 26.93
C THR A 81 0.08 -27.59 26.78
N SER A 82 0.64 -27.30 25.59
CA SER A 82 2.06 -27.46 25.30
C SER A 82 2.89 -26.23 25.69
N ARG A 83 3.95 -26.45 26.49
CA ARG A 83 4.88 -25.39 26.94
C ARG A 83 5.66 -24.74 25.78
N SER A 84 5.99 -25.50 24.73
CA SER A 84 6.64 -24.99 23.52
C SER A 84 5.71 -24.05 22.75
N ILE A 85 4.42 -24.41 22.63
CA ILE A 85 3.39 -23.58 22.01
C ILE A 85 3.17 -22.30 22.83
N GLN A 86 3.10 -22.41 24.17
CA GLN A 86 3.00 -21.24 25.04
C GLN A 86 4.17 -20.27 24.83
N LYS A 87 5.43 -20.75 24.83
CA LYS A 87 6.61 -19.91 24.63
C LYS A 87 6.61 -19.22 23.25
N GLY A 88 6.36 -19.97 22.19
CA GLY A 88 6.28 -19.42 20.82
C GLY A 88 5.13 -18.43 20.64
N SER A 89 3.98 -18.69 21.25
CA SER A 89 2.82 -17.81 21.22
C SER A 89 3.06 -16.47 21.92
N GLY A 90 3.79 -16.47 23.04
CA GLY A 90 4.23 -15.26 23.74
C GLY A 90 5.13 -14.37 22.88
N THR A 91 6.13 -14.95 22.20
CA THR A 91 7.02 -14.21 21.28
C THR A 91 6.24 -13.63 20.11
N ASN A 92 5.35 -14.41 19.49
CA ASN A 92 4.52 -13.93 18.38
C ASN A 92 3.56 -12.81 18.83
N LEU A 93 3.02 -12.89 20.04
CA LEU A 93 2.15 -11.86 20.58
C LEU A 93 2.91 -10.56 20.87
N LYS A 94 4.15 -10.65 21.40
CA LYS A 94 5.03 -9.49 21.56
C LYS A 94 5.30 -8.82 20.21
N GLY A 95 5.66 -9.60 19.18
CA GLY A 95 5.86 -9.10 17.82
C GLY A 95 4.61 -8.41 17.26
N PHE A 96 3.44 -9.06 17.36
CA PHE A 96 2.17 -8.47 16.94
C PHE A 96 1.86 -7.14 17.64
N ARG A 97 2.09 -7.05 18.96
CA ARG A 97 1.90 -5.81 19.72
C ARG A 97 2.87 -4.72 19.29
N PHE A 98 4.13 -5.08 19.09
CA PHE A 98 5.15 -4.15 18.62
C PHE A 98 4.79 -3.58 17.25
N SER A 99 4.46 -4.42 16.26
CA SER A 99 4.01 -3.93 14.94
C SER A 99 2.75 -3.08 15.04
N ARG A 100 1.82 -3.39 15.96
CA ARG A 100 0.61 -2.57 16.18
C ARG A 100 0.94 -1.20 16.75
N THR A 101 1.90 -1.10 17.67
CA THR A 101 2.32 0.18 18.23
C THR A 101 3.04 1.01 17.16
N ASN A 102 3.97 0.43 16.42
CA ASN A 102 4.68 1.14 15.33
C ASN A 102 3.72 1.61 14.25
N LEU A 103 2.74 0.78 13.85
CA LEU A 103 1.74 1.20 12.87
C LEU A 103 1.00 2.47 13.32
N LYS A 104 0.65 2.57 14.61
CA LYS A 104 0.01 3.78 15.15
C LYS A 104 0.92 4.99 15.14
N LEU A 105 2.20 4.82 15.47
CA LEU A 105 3.17 5.92 15.43
C LEU A 105 3.28 6.48 14.01
N ILE A 106 3.41 5.59 13.02
CA ILE A 106 3.42 5.97 11.62
C ILE A 106 2.09 6.61 11.20
N GLU A 107 0.94 6.10 11.64
CA GLU A 107 -0.36 6.72 11.34
C GLU A 107 -0.47 8.16 11.90
N GLU A 108 0.10 8.45 13.08
CA GLU A 108 0.14 9.82 13.62
C GLU A 108 1.10 10.71 12.83
N GLU A 109 2.29 10.22 12.49
CA GLU A 109 3.26 10.94 11.64
C GLU A 109 2.66 11.29 10.27
N ILE A 110 1.91 10.35 9.66
CA ILE A 110 1.18 10.60 8.41
C ILE A 110 0.18 11.75 8.59
N LYS A 111 -0.57 11.79 9.70
CA LYS A 111 -1.51 12.89 9.95
C LYS A 111 -0.79 14.23 10.10
N GLU A 112 0.36 14.25 10.77
CA GLU A 112 1.17 15.46 10.93
C GLU A 112 1.70 15.97 9.59
N THR A 113 2.22 15.07 8.75
CA THR A 113 2.66 15.38 7.39
C THR A 113 1.53 15.95 6.53
N LEU A 114 0.33 15.36 6.61
CA LEU A 114 -0.83 15.83 5.85
C LEU A 114 -1.33 17.22 6.30
N LYS A 115 -1.10 17.63 7.56
CA LYS A 115 -1.44 18.98 8.03
C LYS A 115 -0.63 20.07 7.32
N LYS A 116 0.60 19.78 6.86
CA LYS A 116 1.42 20.76 6.13
C LYS A 116 0.77 21.21 4.81
N ASN A 117 0.05 20.31 4.15
CA ASN A 117 -0.62 20.55 2.86
C ASN A 117 -2.15 20.46 3.00
N GLN A 118 -2.70 21.09 4.03
CA GLN A 118 -4.09 20.88 4.44
C GLN A 118 -5.12 21.16 3.33
N SER A 119 -4.93 22.20 2.51
CA SER A 119 -5.87 22.53 1.41
C SER A 119 -5.94 21.42 0.36
N TYR A 120 -4.78 20.95 -0.11
CA TYR A 120 -4.69 19.86 -1.09
C TYR A 120 -5.28 18.56 -0.54
N VAL A 121 -4.98 18.24 0.73
CA VAL A 121 -5.50 17.05 1.40
C VAL A 121 -7.02 17.12 1.58
N GLN A 122 -7.58 18.28 1.94
CA GLN A 122 -9.03 18.48 2.05
C GLN A 122 -9.72 18.27 0.70
N THR A 123 -9.17 18.80 -0.39
CA THR A 123 -9.71 18.57 -1.74
C THR A 123 -9.71 17.08 -2.10
N ILE A 124 -8.62 16.37 -1.85
CA ILE A 124 -8.54 14.93 -2.15
C ILE A 124 -9.45 14.10 -1.25
N MET A 125 -9.50 14.39 0.04
CA MET A 125 -10.37 13.68 0.99
C MET A 125 -11.87 13.98 0.80
N SER A 126 -12.22 15.03 0.04
CA SER A 126 -13.62 15.27 -0.35
C SER A 126 -14.16 14.21 -1.30
N MET A 127 -13.28 13.47 -1.99
CA MET A 127 -13.68 12.37 -2.85
C MET A 127 -14.08 11.15 -2.00
N PRO A 128 -15.20 10.49 -2.35
CA PRO A 128 -15.68 9.33 -1.60
C PRO A 128 -14.64 8.21 -1.58
N GLY A 129 -14.47 7.57 -0.43
CA GLY A 129 -13.58 6.41 -0.26
C GLY A 129 -12.11 6.77 -0.04
N ILE A 130 -11.72 8.04 -0.20
CA ILE A 130 -10.35 8.52 0.03
C ILE A 130 -10.16 8.86 1.51
N GLY A 131 -9.22 8.15 2.15
CA GLY A 131 -8.76 8.44 3.51
C GLY A 131 -7.29 8.88 3.56
N ILE A 132 -6.79 9.17 4.77
CA ILE A 132 -5.44 9.73 5.03
C ILE A 132 -4.30 8.99 4.30
N ILE A 133 -4.30 7.65 4.30
CA ILE A 133 -3.25 6.85 3.65
C ILE A 133 -3.29 7.03 2.13
N THR A 134 -4.50 7.08 1.58
CA THR A 134 -4.74 7.27 0.13
C THR A 134 -4.33 8.67 -0.28
N SER A 135 -4.66 9.68 0.54
CA SER A 135 -4.25 11.07 0.33
C SER A 135 -2.74 11.24 0.33
N LEU A 136 -2.04 10.63 1.31
CA LEU A 136 -0.57 10.65 1.35
C LEU A 136 0.04 10.00 0.12
N ALA A 137 -0.50 8.86 -0.32
CA ALA A 137 -0.02 8.16 -1.51
C ALA A 137 -0.26 8.97 -2.79
N ILE A 138 -1.41 9.64 -2.93
CA ILE A 138 -1.68 10.53 -4.07
C ILE A 138 -0.71 11.71 -4.03
N MET A 139 -0.59 12.39 -2.89
CA MET A 139 0.32 13.54 -2.73
C MET A 139 1.78 13.18 -3.03
N SER A 140 2.26 12.03 -2.53
CA SER A 140 3.67 11.63 -2.65
C SER A 140 4.05 11.10 -4.04
N TYR A 141 3.18 10.34 -4.68
CA TYR A 141 3.49 9.71 -5.97
C TYR A 141 2.96 10.50 -7.16
N MET A 142 1.76 11.09 -7.06
CA MET A 142 1.18 11.91 -8.14
C MET A 142 1.68 13.36 -8.08
N GLY A 143 1.96 13.89 -6.88
CA GLY A 143 2.43 15.27 -6.71
C GLY A 143 1.42 16.27 -7.28
N ASP A 144 1.94 17.30 -7.96
CA ASP A 144 1.08 18.19 -8.74
C ASP A 144 0.46 17.46 -9.93
N CYS A 145 -0.87 17.30 -9.90
CA CYS A 145 -1.64 16.69 -10.98
C CYS A 145 -1.50 17.43 -12.33
N LYS A 146 -1.08 18.70 -12.34
CA LYS A 146 -0.82 19.47 -13.58
C LYS A 146 0.36 18.93 -14.39
N ARG A 147 1.22 18.09 -13.80
CA ARG A 147 2.31 17.42 -14.53
C ARG A 147 1.82 16.43 -15.59
N PHE A 148 0.55 16.01 -15.49
CA PHE A 148 -0.07 15.14 -16.47
C PHE A 148 -0.82 15.97 -17.51
N SER A 149 -0.53 15.75 -18.79
CA SER A 149 -1.22 16.42 -19.90
C SER A 149 -2.69 16.03 -20.01
N SER A 150 -3.06 14.87 -19.46
CA SER A 150 -4.44 14.39 -19.47
C SER A 150 -4.71 13.38 -18.35
N ALA A 151 -6.00 13.21 -18.01
CA ALA A 151 -6.45 12.16 -17.09
C ALA A 151 -6.06 10.76 -17.57
N LYS A 152 -5.99 10.53 -18.90
CA LYS A 152 -5.53 9.26 -19.48
C LYS A 152 -4.06 8.97 -19.11
N GLN A 153 -3.21 10.00 -19.11
CA GLN A 153 -1.81 9.86 -18.72
C GLN A 153 -1.68 9.55 -17.22
N ALA A 154 -2.48 10.19 -16.36
CA ALA A 154 -2.52 9.89 -14.93
C ALA A 154 -3.03 8.45 -14.65
N ALA A 155 -4.03 7.99 -15.40
CA ALA A 155 -4.52 6.60 -15.34
C ALA A 155 -3.46 5.59 -15.80
N TYR A 156 -2.68 5.93 -16.83
CA TYR A 156 -1.53 5.12 -17.27
C TYR A 156 -0.43 5.07 -16.21
N TYR A 157 -0.08 6.22 -15.60
CA TYR A 157 0.92 6.31 -14.53
C TYR A 157 0.53 5.48 -13.30
N SER A 158 -0.73 5.59 -12.86
CA SER A 158 -1.28 4.76 -11.78
C SER A 158 -1.46 3.29 -12.19
N GLY A 159 -1.36 2.97 -13.48
CA GLY A 159 -1.49 1.62 -14.03
C GLY A 159 -2.91 1.06 -13.91
N LEU A 160 -3.93 1.92 -13.96
CA LEU A 160 -5.35 1.54 -13.93
C LEU A 160 -5.91 1.21 -15.32
N VAL A 161 -5.09 1.34 -16.36
CA VAL A 161 -5.48 1.07 -17.74
C VAL A 161 -5.36 -0.43 -18.10
N PRO A 162 -6.25 -0.97 -18.94
CA PRO A 162 -6.10 -2.31 -19.48
C PRO A 162 -4.93 -2.38 -20.46
N ARG A 163 -4.35 -3.58 -20.62
CA ARG A 163 -3.46 -3.88 -21.73
C ARG A 163 -4.29 -3.87 -23.01
N VAL A 164 -3.77 -3.22 -24.05
CA VAL A 164 -4.39 -3.19 -25.38
C VAL A 164 -3.39 -3.78 -26.35
N ASP A 165 -3.77 -4.86 -27.03
CA ASP A 165 -3.01 -5.43 -28.14
C ASP A 165 -3.81 -5.12 -29.41
N ILE A 166 -3.23 -4.31 -30.31
CA ILE A 166 -3.83 -3.87 -31.58
C ILE A 166 -3.00 -4.45 -32.72
N SER A 167 -3.64 -5.16 -33.64
CA SER A 167 -3.01 -5.67 -34.86
C SER A 167 -3.96 -5.53 -36.05
N GLY A 168 -3.58 -4.70 -37.04
CA GLY A 168 -4.47 -4.36 -38.16
C GLY A 168 -5.79 -3.76 -37.64
N ASP A 169 -6.91 -4.32 -38.09
CA ASP A 169 -8.26 -3.92 -37.69
C ASP A 169 -8.77 -4.57 -36.39
N THR A 170 -7.95 -5.42 -35.75
CA THR A 170 -8.34 -6.13 -34.53
C THR A 170 -7.82 -5.43 -33.28
N VAL A 171 -8.72 -5.14 -32.34
CA VAL A 171 -8.42 -4.56 -31.03
C VAL A 171 -8.78 -5.57 -29.93
N ARG A 172 -7.80 -5.94 -29.09
CA ARG A 172 -8.02 -6.84 -27.96
C ARG A 172 -7.67 -6.15 -26.65
N TYR A 173 -8.64 -6.10 -25.73
CA TYR A 173 -8.47 -5.58 -24.38
C TYR A 173 -8.21 -6.73 -23.39
N GLY A 174 -7.09 -6.65 -22.67
CA GLY A 174 -6.65 -7.65 -21.70
C GLY A 174 -6.76 -7.17 -20.25
N ARG A 175 -6.00 -7.83 -19.37
CA ARG A 175 -5.86 -7.44 -17.94
C ARG A 175 -5.25 -6.05 -17.79
N ILE A 176 -5.38 -5.46 -16.60
CA ILE A 176 -4.66 -4.23 -16.24
C ILE A 176 -3.16 -4.36 -16.54
N VAL A 177 -2.55 -3.27 -17.00
CA VAL A 177 -1.11 -3.25 -17.25
C VAL A 177 -0.35 -3.44 -15.94
N SER A 178 0.65 -4.32 -15.96
CA SER A 178 1.56 -4.46 -14.80
C SER A 178 2.46 -3.23 -14.63
N ARG A 179 2.59 -2.39 -15.66
CA ARG A 179 3.38 -1.15 -15.64
C ARG A 179 2.64 -0.04 -14.88
N GLY A 180 3.39 0.87 -14.28
CA GLY A 180 2.85 1.99 -13.49
C GLY A 180 3.09 1.82 -11.98
N CYS A 181 2.67 2.84 -11.22
CA CYS A 181 2.91 2.91 -9.79
C CYS A 181 2.00 1.95 -9.00
N HIS A 182 2.56 0.83 -8.55
CA HIS A 182 1.85 -0.17 -7.76
C HIS A 182 1.28 0.38 -6.44
N ALA A 183 1.96 1.35 -5.81
CA ALA A 183 1.53 1.96 -4.57
C ALA A 183 0.20 2.70 -4.76
N ILE A 184 0.13 3.59 -5.77
CA ILE A 184 -1.11 4.31 -6.13
C ILE A 184 -2.20 3.32 -6.53
N ARG A 185 -1.90 2.37 -7.42
CA ARG A 185 -2.90 1.41 -7.91
C ARG A 185 -3.58 0.71 -6.75
N ARG A 186 -2.80 0.24 -5.78
CA ARG A 186 -3.32 -0.45 -4.61
C ARG A 186 -4.27 0.44 -3.81
N VAL A 187 -3.84 1.65 -3.44
CA VAL A 187 -4.64 2.51 -2.55
C VAL A 187 -5.93 2.97 -3.24
N ILE A 188 -5.90 3.28 -4.54
CA ILE A 188 -7.11 3.65 -5.30
C ILE A 188 -8.08 2.46 -5.37
N VAL A 189 -7.57 1.26 -5.65
CA VAL A 189 -8.41 0.06 -5.65
C VAL A 189 -9.01 -0.16 -4.26
N GLN A 190 -8.23 -0.04 -3.18
CA GLN A 190 -8.77 -0.17 -1.81
C GLN A 190 -9.83 0.90 -1.49
N ALA A 191 -9.64 2.14 -1.94
CA ALA A 191 -10.63 3.21 -1.81
C ALA A 191 -11.93 2.90 -2.57
N ALA A 192 -11.84 2.36 -3.79
CA ALA A 192 -13.03 1.93 -4.53
C ALA A 192 -13.75 0.77 -3.84
N TRP A 193 -13.01 -0.22 -3.33
CA TRP A 193 -13.58 -1.35 -2.58
C TRP A 193 -14.25 -0.94 -1.27
N SER A 194 -13.79 0.14 -0.62
CA SER A 194 -14.43 0.63 0.60
C SER A 194 -15.83 1.15 0.30
N LEU A 195 -16.04 1.80 -0.86
CA LEU A 195 -17.35 2.29 -1.28
C LEU A 195 -18.33 1.18 -1.64
N VAL A 196 -17.86 0.13 -2.31
CA VAL A 196 -18.73 -0.98 -2.76
C VAL A 196 -19.17 -1.87 -1.59
N ARG A 197 -18.39 -1.91 -0.50
CA ARG A 197 -18.66 -2.75 0.67
C ARG A 197 -19.37 -2.02 1.82
N CYS A 198 -19.60 -0.72 1.68
CA CYS A 198 -20.36 0.08 2.63
C CYS A 198 -21.87 -0.08 2.41
#